data_AF-A0A7C7HNL5-F1
#
_entry.id   AF-A0A7C7HNL5-F1
#
_cell.length_a   1.000
_cell.length_b   1.000
_cell.length_c   1.000
_cell.angle_alpha   90.00
_cell.angle_beta   90.00
_cell.angle_gamma   90.00
#
_symmetry.space_group_name_H-M   'P 1'
#
loop_
_entity.id
_entity.type
_entity.pdbx_description
1 polymer ?
#
loop_
_entity_poly.entity_id
_entity_poly.type
_entity_poly.pdbx_seq_one_letter_code
_entity_poly.pdbx_strand_id
1 'polypeptide(L)'
;MLRPGSDVLDGTGDVYHVSGLAWRRDHGAKDTLVDHGADQIFSPCGAAAFYRRDALKAAGGFDSRFFCYMEDVDLGFRLRLLGHQSLYVPNAVVEHVGSGITGRRSDFSVYFGHRNLVWTYFKNMPSALLYRYLLLHLVVNTMAIPRYTRRGQGGVVLKAKRDAFGGLKDMLRSRREVQLSRTVSTSDLLQSMSTDYSALVGR
;
A
#
# COMPACT_ATOMS: atom_id res chain seq x y z
N MET A 1 0.81 -10.55 12.03
CA MET A 1 1.80 -11.52 11.49
C MET A 1 3.09 -11.40 12.26
N LEU A 2 3.69 -12.53 12.63
CA LEU A 2 4.98 -12.60 13.31
C LEU A 2 6.08 -13.05 12.34
N ARG A 3 7.32 -12.66 12.62
CA ARG A 3 8.48 -13.26 11.97
C ARG A 3 8.73 -14.64 12.59
N PRO A 4 9.04 -15.68 11.79
CA PRO A 4 9.15 -17.05 12.28
C PRO A 4 10.09 -17.18 13.48
N GLY A 5 9.65 -17.89 14.52
CA GLY A 5 10.45 -18.16 15.72
C GLY A 5 10.86 -16.92 16.51
N SER A 6 10.11 -15.81 16.42
CA SER A 6 10.39 -14.57 17.16
C SER A 6 9.13 -13.87 17.65
N ASP A 7 9.29 -13.02 18.67
CA ASP A 7 8.26 -12.09 19.16
C ASP A 7 8.20 -10.79 18.34
N VAL A 8 8.82 -10.77 17.16
CA VAL A 8 8.90 -9.56 16.32
C VAL A 8 7.79 -9.59 15.29
N LEU A 9 6.99 -8.53 15.29
CA LEU A 9 5.94 -8.31 14.31
C LEU A 9 6.54 -8.09 12.93
N ASP A 10 6.04 -8.89 12.00
CA ASP A 10 6.21 -8.62 10.58
C ASP A 10 5.18 -7.58 10.10
N GLY A 11 4.03 -7.50 10.78
CA GLY A 11 3.10 -6.38 10.69
C GLY A 11 1.68 -6.76 11.13
N THR A 12 0.90 -5.76 11.52
CA THR A 12 -0.50 -5.90 11.97
C THR A 12 -1.52 -5.39 10.94
N GLY A 13 -1.05 -5.03 9.75
CA GLY A 13 -1.83 -4.46 8.66
C GLY A 13 -1.00 -3.47 7.86
N ASP A 14 -1.62 -2.81 6.88
CA ASP A 14 -1.00 -1.76 6.09
C ASP A 14 -1.54 -0.39 6.45
N VAL A 15 -0.67 0.60 6.36
CA VAL A 15 -0.97 2.02 6.44
C VAL A 15 -0.78 2.62 5.05
N TYR A 16 -1.75 3.42 4.61
CA TYR A 16 -1.64 4.21 3.39
C TYR A 16 -1.63 5.70 3.74
N HIS A 17 -0.58 6.40 3.33
CA HIS A 17 -0.43 7.82 3.58
C HIS A 17 -0.96 8.64 2.41
N VAL A 18 -1.46 9.84 2.68
CA VAL A 18 -2.00 10.76 1.66
C VAL A 18 -1.00 11.12 0.55
N SER A 19 0.31 10.91 0.76
CA SER A 19 1.36 11.05 -0.26
C SER A 19 1.41 9.89 -1.27
N GLY A 20 0.68 8.80 -1.02
CA GLY A 20 0.74 7.56 -1.78
C GLY A 20 1.74 6.53 -1.26
N LEU A 21 2.57 6.86 -0.25
CA LEU A 21 3.38 5.85 0.42
C LEU A 21 2.48 4.84 1.15
N ALA A 22 2.90 3.59 1.15
CA ALA A 22 2.34 2.55 2.01
C ALA A 22 3.46 1.87 2.79
N TRP A 23 3.15 1.45 4.02
CA TRP A 23 4.05 0.64 4.84
C TRP A 23 3.24 -0.25 5.77
N ARG A 24 3.93 -1.23 6.34
CA ARG A 24 3.33 -2.15 7.30
C ARG A 24 3.29 -1.55 8.69
N ARG A 25 2.10 -1.53 9.29
CA ARG A 25 1.87 -1.11 10.68
C ARG A 25 2.66 -2.04 11.61
N ASP A 26 3.31 -1.47 12.60
CA ASP A 26 4.11 -2.15 13.63
C ASP A 26 5.26 -3.03 13.11
N HIS A 27 5.70 -2.81 11.87
CA HIS A 27 6.77 -3.62 11.30
C HIS A 27 8.08 -3.49 12.08
N GLY A 28 8.55 -4.61 12.62
CA GLY A 28 9.76 -4.68 13.43
C GLY A 28 9.57 -4.34 14.92
N ALA A 29 8.34 -4.02 15.36
CA ALA A 29 8.03 -3.90 16.77
C ALA A 29 8.00 -5.28 17.45
N LYS A 30 8.17 -5.32 18.77
CA LYS A 30 7.89 -6.53 19.55
C LYS A 30 6.39 -6.63 19.79
N ASP A 31 5.85 -7.84 19.63
CA ASP A 31 4.43 -8.14 19.83
C ASP A 31 3.95 -7.74 21.23
N THR A 32 4.78 -7.98 22.25
CA THR A 32 4.51 -7.61 23.65
C THR A 32 4.40 -6.11 23.91
N LEU A 33 4.87 -5.27 22.98
CA LEU A 33 4.82 -3.81 23.09
C LEU A 33 3.66 -3.20 22.29
N VAL A 34 2.90 -4.02 21.57
CA VAL A 34 1.79 -3.58 20.73
C VAL A 34 0.49 -4.08 21.34
N ASP A 35 -0.23 -3.18 22.03
CA ASP A 35 -1.55 -3.46 22.57
C ASP A 35 -2.63 -2.96 21.59
N HIS A 36 -2.95 -3.80 20.62
CA HIS A 36 -4.05 -3.58 19.71
C HIS A 36 -5.09 -4.67 19.89
N GLY A 37 -6.26 -4.29 20.40
CA GLY A 37 -7.47 -5.07 20.22
C GLY A 37 -7.83 -5.21 18.73
N ALA A 38 -8.96 -5.87 18.44
CA ALA A 38 -9.46 -5.89 17.07
C ALA A 38 -9.80 -4.46 16.62
N ASP A 39 -9.10 -3.95 15.61
CA ASP A 39 -9.21 -2.57 15.16
C ASP A 39 -9.14 -2.44 13.63
N GLN A 40 -9.45 -1.24 13.12
CA GLN A 40 -9.45 -1.00 11.68
C GLN A 40 -8.04 -0.70 11.15
N ILE A 41 -7.69 -1.33 10.04
CA ILE A 41 -6.44 -1.12 9.28
C ILE A 41 -6.74 -0.65 7.88
N PHE A 42 -5.86 0.09 7.21
CA PHE A 42 -6.17 0.56 5.85
C PHE A 42 -6.37 -0.63 4.88
N SER A 43 -5.42 -1.56 4.86
CA SER A 43 -5.52 -2.80 4.09
C SER A 43 -4.92 -3.95 4.90
N PRO A 44 -5.41 -5.18 4.76
CA PRO A 44 -4.66 -6.34 5.20
C PRO A 44 -3.54 -6.64 4.20
N CYS A 45 -2.44 -7.19 4.68
CA CYS A 45 -1.40 -7.73 3.81
C CYS A 45 -1.89 -9.03 3.16
N GLY A 46 -1.65 -9.18 1.86
CA GLY A 46 -2.14 -10.32 1.08
C GLY A 46 -1.68 -11.69 1.58
N ALA A 47 -0.56 -11.77 2.32
CA ALA A 47 -0.03 -13.01 2.88
C ALA A 47 -0.87 -13.59 4.04
N ALA A 48 -1.69 -12.77 4.70
CA ALA A 48 -2.49 -13.18 5.85
C ALA A 48 -3.84 -12.45 5.87
N ALA A 49 -4.53 -12.44 4.73
CA ALA A 49 -5.83 -11.79 4.56
C ALA A 49 -6.94 -12.80 4.31
N PHE A 50 -8.12 -12.55 4.89
CA PHE A 50 -9.35 -13.26 4.57
C PHE A 50 -10.37 -12.27 4.01
N TYR A 51 -10.91 -12.57 2.83
CA TYR A 51 -11.85 -11.69 2.13
C TYR A 51 -13.21 -12.34 2.00
N ARG A 52 -14.28 -11.56 2.19
CA ARG A 52 -15.60 -11.98 1.75
C ARG A 52 -15.61 -12.13 0.23
N ARG A 53 -16.11 -13.26 -0.26
CA ARG A 53 -16.10 -13.61 -1.69
C ARG A 53 -16.85 -12.59 -2.56
N ASP A 54 -18.01 -12.13 -2.09
CA ASP A 54 -18.82 -11.13 -2.78
C ASP A 54 -18.13 -9.77 -2.83
N ALA A 55 -17.52 -9.33 -1.73
CA ALA A 55 -16.73 -8.09 -1.69
C ALA A 55 -15.51 -8.14 -2.63
N LEU A 56 -14.77 -9.27 -2.63
CA LEU A 56 -13.62 -9.46 -3.52
C LEU A 56 -14.04 -9.42 -5.00
N LYS A 57 -15.16 -10.06 -5.34
CA LYS A 57 -15.73 -10.05 -6.70
C LYS A 57 -16.20 -8.64 -7.10
N ALA A 58 -16.89 -7.93 -6.20
CA ALA A 58 -17.36 -6.57 -6.45
C ALA A 58 -16.19 -5.59 -6.66
N ALA A 59 -15.06 -5.79 -5.98
CA ALA A 59 -13.85 -5.02 -6.20
C ALA A 59 -13.14 -5.35 -7.52
N GLY A 60 -13.44 -6.48 -8.16
CA GLY A 60 -12.74 -6.97 -9.35
C GLY A 60 -11.47 -7.77 -9.05
N GLY A 61 -11.31 -8.26 -7.82
CA GLY A 61 -10.15 -9.07 -7.41
C GLY A 61 -8.83 -8.31 -7.41
N PHE A 62 -7.71 -9.05 -7.50
CA PHE A 62 -6.38 -8.47 -7.64
C PHE A 62 -6.12 -8.00 -9.08
N ASP A 63 -5.45 -6.86 -9.21
CA ASP A 63 -5.05 -6.34 -10.52
C ASP A 63 -3.75 -6.99 -10.98
N SER A 64 -3.84 -7.92 -11.93
CA SER A 64 -2.69 -8.70 -12.41
C SER A 64 -1.55 -7.84 -12.99
N ARG A 65 -1.82 -6.59 -13.39
CA ARG A 65 -0.80 -5.65 -13.89
C ARG A 65 0.23 -5.31 -12.81
N PHE A 66 -0.18 -5.30 -11.54
CA PHE A 66 0.70 -5.03 -10.42
C PHE A 66 1.75 -6.13 -10.24
N PHE A 67 1.38 -7.38 -10.56
CA PHE A 67 2.18 -8.60 -10.35
C PHE A 67 2.50 -8.89 -8.87
N CYS A 68 3.23 -8.01 -8.19
CA CYS A 68 3.50 -8.07 -6.76
C CYS A 68 3.91 -6.69 -6.23
N TYR A 69 3.90 -6.52 -4.90
CA TYR A 69 4.00 -5.26 -4.16
C TYR A 69 2.88 -4.27 -4.46
N MET A 70 2.26 -3.74 -3.40
CA MET A 70 1.12 -2.80 -3.45
C MET A 70 -0.17 -3.35 -4.07
N GLU A 71 -0.21 -4.60 -4.54
CA GLU A 71 -1.41 -5.25 -5.09
C GLU A 71 -2.47 -5.48 -4.02
N ASP A 72 -2.05 -5.79 -2.80
CA ASP A 72 -2.89 -5.91 -1.61
C ASP A 72 -3.39 -4.54 -1.17
N VAL A 73 -2.51 -3.54 -1.11
CA VAL A 73 -2.88 -2.15 -0.80
C VAL A 73 -3.86 -1.58 -1.84
N ASP A 74 -3.67 -1.84 -3.14
CA ASP A 74 -4.61 -1.46 -4.20
C ASP A 74 -5.99 -2.11 -4.00
N LEU A 75 -6.02 -3.41 -3.69
CA LEU A 75 -7.26 -4.12 -3.39
C LEU A 75 -7.95 -3.57 -2.14
N GLY A 76 -7.21 -3.37 -1.05
CA GLY A 76 -7.74 -2.80 0.19
C GLY A 76 -8.29 -1.39 -0.02
N PHE A 77 -7.62 -0.57 -0.83
CA PHE A 77 -8.11 0.75 -1.22
C PHE A 77 -9.44 0.63 -1.98
N ARG A 78 -9.53 -0.21 -3.01
CA ARG A 78 -10.78 -0.41 -3.77
C ARG A 78 -11.92 -0.95 -2.90
N LEU A 79 -11.64 -1.90 -2.01
CA LEU A 79 -12.62 -2.40 -1.04
C LEU A 79 -13.13 -1.28 -0.13
N ARG A 80 -12.24 -0.39 0.34
CA ARG A 80 -12.63 0.79 1.11
C ARG A 80 -13.50 1.75 0.32
N LEU A 81 -13.18 2.00 -0.96
CA LEU A 81 -14.01 2.85 -1.81
C LEU A 81 -15.42 2.29 -2.00
N LEU A 82 -15.59 0.97 -1.93
CA LEU A 82 -16.87 0.27 -1.97
C LEU A 82 -17.60 0.21 -0.61
N GLY A 83 -17.03 0.78 0.46
CA GLY A 83 -17.66 0.81 1.79
C GLY A 83 -17.28 -0.35 2.69
N HIS A 84 -16.35 -1.21 2.28
CA HIS A 84 -15.86 -2.28 3.14
C HIS A 84 -14.78 -1.78 4.09
N GLN A 85 -14.70 -2.43 5.26
CA GLN A 85 -13.69 -2.19 6.27
C GLN A 85 -12.75 -3.38 6.35
N SER A 86 -11.49 -3.10 6.65
CA SER A 86 -10.47 -4.12 6.94
C SER A 86 -10.18 -4.08 8.44
N LEU A 87 -10.24 -5.24 9.07
CA LEU A 87 -10.02 -5.40 10.51
C LEU A 87 -8.78 -6.23 10.76
N TYR A 88 -7.94 -5.76 11.68
CA TYR A 88 -6.91 -6.58 12.31
C TYR A 88 -7.57 -7.48 13.36
N VAL A 89 -7.17 -8.76 13.39
CA VAL A 89 -7.68 -9.75 14.34
C VAL A 89 -6.48 -10.30 15.12
N PRO A 90 -6.21 -9.82 16.35
CA PRO A 90 -4.98 -10.17 17.07
C PRO A 90 -4.86 -11.67 17.38
N ASN A 91 -5.98 -12.35 17.56
CA ASN A 91 -6.01 -13.78 17.86
C ASN A 91 -5.72 -14.67 16.62
N ALA A 92 -5.71 -14.11 15.40
CA ALA A 92 -5.43 -14.84 14.17
C ALA A 92 -3.96 -14.63 13.76
N VAL A 93 -3.06 -15.46 14.33
CA VAL A 93 -1.61 -15.31 14.16
C VAL A 93 -1.10 -16.17 13.00
N VAL A 94 -0.34 -15.54 12.10
CA VAL A 94 0.37 -16.19 10.98
C VAL A 94 1.85 -15.83 11.07
N GLU A 95 2.72 -16.84 10.97
CA GLU A 95 4.16 -16.65 10.78
C GLU A 95 4.46 -16.36 9.31
N HIS A 96 5.21 -15.28 9.04
CA HIS A 96 5.48 -14.83 7.68
C HIS A 96 6.97 -14.58 7.44
N VAL A 97 7.53 -15.33 6.49
CA VAL A 97 8.90 -15.15 5.99
C VAL A 97 8.94 -14.01 4.97
N GLY A 98 8.97 -12.78 5.47
CA GLY A 98 9.07 -11.59 4.63
C GLY A 98 10.34 -11.61 3.75
N SER A 99 10.18 -11.32 2.47
CA SER A 99 11.26 -11.25 1.47
C SER A 99 12.01 -12.58 1.21
N GLY A 100 11.39 -13.73 1.48
CA GLY A 100 12.03 -15.04 1.30
C GLY A 100 12.51 -15.36 -0.12
N ILE A 101 11.79 -14.88 -1.15
CA ILE A 101 12.14 -15.12 -2.56
C ILE A 101 13.01 -14.01 -3.13
N THR A 102 12.63 -12.76 -2.89
CA THR A 102 13.22 -11.61 -3.59
C THR A 102 14.38 -10.98 -2.84
N GLY A 103 14.62 -11.34 -1.58
CA GLY A 103 15.57 -10.66 -0.71
C GLY A 103 15.06 -9.30 -0.23
N ARG A 104 15.54 -8.85 0.94
CA ARG A 104 15.14 -7.58 1.52
C ARG A 104 15.70 -6.42 0.70
N ARG A 105 14.82 -5.51 0.27
CA ARG A 105 15.18 -4.27 -0.46
C ARG A 105 15.96 -4.54 -1.76
N SER A 106 15.70 -5.66 -2.41
CA SER A 106 16.29 -6.00 -3.71
C SER A 106 15.78 -5.10 -4.82
N ASP A 107 16.51 -5.06 -5.94
CA ASP A 107 16.13 -4.31 -7.13
C ASP A 107 14.73 -4.66 -7.63
N PHE A 108 14.34 -5.93 -7.52
CA PHE A 108 13.01 -6.40 -7.85
C PHE A 108 11.93 -5.76 -6.97
N SER A 109 12.10 -5.80 -5.64
CA SER A 109 11.15 -5.18 -4.70
C SER A 109 11.09 -3.66 -4.83
N VAL A 110 12.23 -3.02 -5.10
CA VAL A 110 12.32 -1.57 -5.35
C VAL A 110 11.59 -1.22 -6.65
N TYR A 111 11.83 -1.96 -7.74
CA TYR A 111 11.19 -1.70 -9.02
C TYR A 111 9.66 -1.77 -8.92
N PHE A 112 9.12 -2.91 -8.49
CA PHE A 112 7.68 -3.10 -8.43
C PHE A 112 7.02 -2.20 -7.38
N GLY A 113 7.63 -2.07 -6.20
CA GLY A 113 7.14 -1.17 -5.16
C GLY A 113 7.02 0.27 -5.65
N HIS A 114 8.06 0.82 -6.29
CA HIS A 114 8.04 2.22 -6.75
C HIS A 114 7.16 2.48 -7.96
N ARG A 115 6.99 1.48 -8.83
CA ARG A 115 6.09 1.58 -9.98
C ARG A 115 4.63 1.53 -9.52
N ASN A 116 4.30 0.50 -8.74
CA ASN A 116 2.94 0.22 -8.31
C ASN A 116 2.44 1.25 -7.29
N LEU A 117 3.33 1.91 -6.55
CA LEU A 117 3.00 3.04 -5.68
C LEU A 117 2.35 4.19 -6.46
N VAL A 118 2.94 4.58 -7.59
CA VAL A 118 2.37 5.62 -8.47
C VAL A 118 1.03 5.16 -9.03
N TRP A 119 0.96 3.92 -9.51
CA TRP A 119 -0.28 3.36 -10.04
C TRP A 119 -1.43 3.35 -9.02
N THR A 120 -1.16 2.89 -7.79
CA THR A 120 -2.14 2.88 -6.69
C THR A 120 -2.71 4.27 -6.44
N TYR A 121 -1.83 5.28 -6.41
CA TYR A 121 -2.23 6.68 -6.18
C TYR A 121 -3.18 7.18 -7.26
N PHE A 122 -2.80 7.09 -8.54
CA PHE A 122 -3.60 7.61 -9.64
C PHE A 122 -4.86 6.78 -9.93
N LYS A 123 -4.81 5.46 -9.71
CA LYS A 123 -5.95 4.57 -9.90
C LYS A 123 -7.06 4.83 -8.87
N ASN A 124 -6.71 5.00 -7.59
CA ASN A 124 -7.68 4.90 -6.50
C ASN A 124 -8.03 6.22 -5.78
N MET A 125 -7.13 7.20 -5.67
CA MET A 125 -7.39 8.43 -4.89
C MET A 125 -8.57 9.22 -5.44
N PRO A 126 -9.63 9.59 -4.68
CA PRO A 126 -10.66 10.50 -5.17
C PRO A 126 -10.08 11.82 -5.69
N SER A 127 -10.66 12.40 -6.74
CA SER A 127 -10.05 13.54 -7.45
C SER A 127 -9.71 14.71 -6.54
N ALA A 128 -10.56 15.01 -5.55
CA ALA A 128 -10.29 16.06 -4.57
C ALA A 128 -9.00 15.80 -3.74
N LEU A 129 -8.78 14.57 -3.27
CA LEU A 129 -7.56 14.21 -2.54
C LEU A 129 -6.36 14.09 -3.47
N LEU A 130 -6.57 13.54 -4.67
CA LEU A 130 -5.53 13.39 -5.67
C LEU A 130 -4.89 14.73 -5.98
N TYR A 131 -5.68 15.76 -6.30
CA TYR A 131 -5.14 17.09 -6.60
C TYR A 131 -4.61 17.80 -5.37
N ARG A 132 -5.28 17.66 -4.21
CA ARG A 132 -4.81 18.25 -2.94
C ARG A 132 -3.42 17.78 -2.55
N TYR A 133 -3.12 16.49 -2.72
CA TYR A 133 -1.86 15.88 -2.31
C TYR A 133 -0.90 15.57 -3.47
N LEU A 134 -1.22 16.01 -4.70
CA LEU A 134 -0.40 15.73 -5.88
C LEU A 134 1.03 16.24 -5.72
N LEU A 135 1.21 17.48 -5.22
CA LEU A 135 2.53 18.05 -5.00
C LEU A 135 3.33 17.21 -3.99
N LEU A 136 2.70 16.80 -2.89
CA LEU A 136 3.33 15.93 -1.89
C LEU A 136 3.73 14.57 -2.49
N HIS A 137 2.86 13.97 -3.29
CA HIS A 137 3.17 12.74 -4.02
C HIS A 137 4.39 12.91 -4.92
N LEU A 138 4.44 14.00 -5.70
CA LEU A 138 5.58 14.30 -6.59
C LEU A 138 6.88 14.52 -5.81
N VAL A 139 6.83 15.25 -4.69
CA VAL A 139 8.00 15.48 -3.82
C VAL A 139 8.51 14.16 -3.26
N VAL A 140 7.66 13.32 -2.68
CA VAL A 140 8.07 12.04 -2.10
C VAL A 140 8.65 11.10 -3.16
N ASN A 141 8.04 11.02 -4.35
CA ASN A 141 8.55 10.19 -5.44
C ASN A 141 9.87 10.70 -6.00
N THR A 142 10.07 12.02 -6.05
CA THR A 142 11.33 12.63 -6.49
C THR A 142 12.43 12.41 -5.45
N MET A 143 12.11 12.56 -4.15
CA MET A 143 13.06 12.33 -3.04
C MET A 143 13.52 10.88 -2.94
N ALA A 144 12.71 9.92 -3.43
CA ALA A 144 13.14 8.53 -3.52
C ALA A 144 14.35 8.35 -4.46
N ILE A 145 14.45 9.11 -5.55
CA ILE A 145 15.53 8.95 -6.55
C ILE A 145 16.92 9.11 -5.91
N PRO A 146 17.29 10.25 -5.29
CA PRO A 146 18.61 10.39 -4.67
C PRO A 146 18.82 9.40 -3.52
N ARG A 147 17.77 9.05 -2.75
CA ARG A 147 17.86 8.07 -1.66
C ARG A 147 18.26 6.69 -2.17
N TYR A 148 17.67 6.21 -3.26
CA TYR A 148 18.01 4.91 -3.85
C TYR A 148 19.27 4.96 -4.73
N THR A 149 19.58 6.09 -5.36
CA THR A 149 20.87 6.30 -6.04
C THR A 149 22.05 6.14 -5.07
N ARG A 150 21.96 6.73 -3.86
CA ARG A 150 22.98 6.55 -2.80
C ARG A 150 23.16 5.09 -2.35
N ARG A 151 22.23 4.21 -2.69
CA ARG A 151 22.24 2.77 -2.36
C ARG A 151 22.60 1.90 -3.57
N GLY A 152 23.01 2.49 -4.69
CA GLY A 152 23.34 1.79 -5.94
C GLY A 152 22.12 1.41 -6.81
N GLN A 153 20.90 1.81 -6.42
CA GLN A 153 19.65 1.41 -7.06
C GLN A 153 18.98 2.54 -7.86
N GLY A 154 19.74 3.57 -8.23
CA GLY A 154 19.21 4.76 -8.94
C GLY A 154 18.56 4.41 -10.28
N GLY A 155 19.24 3.58 -11.09
CA GLY A 155 18.70 3.10 -12.37
C GLY A 155 17.40 2.29 -12.22
N VAL A 156 17.29 1.51 -11.14
CA VAL A 156 16.10 0.70 -10.83
C VAL A 156 14.89 1.59 -10.57
N VAL A 157 15.05 2.62 -9.72
CA VAL A 157 13.95 3.56 -9.42
C VAL A 157 13.59 4.40 -10.63
N LEU A 158 14.57 4.88 -11.41
CA LEU A 158 14.29 5.62 -12.65
C LEU A 158 13.50 4.78 -13.65
N LYS A 159 13.89 3.50 -13.84
CA LYS A 159 13.15 2.54 -14.66
C LYS A 159 11.72 2.36 -14.13
N ALA A 160 11.56 2.19 -12.81
CA ALA A 160 10.25 2.07 -12.17
C ALA A 160 9.35 3.28 -12.43
N LYS A 161 9.88 4.52 -12.33
CA LYS A 161 9.12 5.74 -12.61
C LYS A 161 8.76 5.86 -14.09
N ARG A 162 9.70 5.60 -15.00
CA ARG A 162 9.43 5.59 -16.44
C ARG A 162 8.29 4.63 -16.79
N ASP A 163 8.37 3.40 -16.30
CA ASP A 163 7.37 2.37 -16.59
C ASP A 163 6.03 2.68 -15.87
N ALA A 164 6.08 3.35 -14.72
CA ALA A 164 4.87 3.85 -14.06
C ALA A 164 4.13 4.88 -14.93
N PHE A 165 4.86 5.85 -15.50
CA PHE A 165 4.30 6.83 -16.44
C PHE A 165 3.78 6.16 -17.72
N GLY A 166 4.52 5.18 -18.26
CA GLY A 166 4.09 4.40 -19.42
C GLY A 166 2.75 3.68 -19.22
N GLY A 167 2.52 3.13 -18.01
CA GLY A 167 1.26 2.47 -17.65
C GLY A 167 0.15 3.41 -17.13
N LEU A 168 0.41 4.72 -17.03
CA LEU A 168 -0.50 5.64 -16.35
C LEU A 168 -1.86 5.76 -17.07
N LYS A 169 -1.87 5.67 -18.41
CA LYS A 169 -3.10 5.65 -19.20
C LYS A 169 -4.03 4.51 -18.80
N ASP A 170 -3.49 3.35 -18.46
CA ASP A 170 -4.28 2.19 -18.03
C ASP A 170 -4.85 2.38 -16.64
N MET A 171 -4.07 3.00 -15.76
CA MET A 171 -4.52 3.35 -14.41
C MET A 171 -5.63 4.41 -14.44
N LEU A 172 -5.52 5.40 -15.32
CA LEU A 172 -6.56 6.41 -15.53
C LEU A 172 -7.83 5.84 -16.18
N ARG A 173 -7.70 4.80 -17.03
CA ARG A 173 -8.85 4.05 -17.55
C ARG A 173 -9.57 3.29 -16.42
N SER A 174 -8.84 2.48 -15.65
CA SER A 174 -9.42 1.75 -14.52
C SER A 174 -9.94 2.67 -13.41
N ARG A 175 -9.32 3.84 -13.22
CA ARG A 175 -9.80 4.87 -12.29
C ARG A 175 -11.25 5.23 -12.53
N ARG A 176 -11.70 5.33 -13.79
CA ARG A 176 -13.08 5.70 -14.11
C ARG A 176 -14.07 4.73 -13.44
N GLU A 177 -13.84 3.43 -13.58
CA GLU A 177 -14.67 2.38 -12.98
C GLU A 177 -14.59 2.40 -11.44
N VAL A 178 -13.37 2.55 -10.90
CA VAL A 178 -13.15 2.64 -9.44
C VAL A 178 -13.88 3.85 -8.83
N GLN A 179 -13.85 5.02 -9.48
CA GLN A 179 -14.50 6.22 -8.95
C GLN A 179 -16.01 6.22 -9.17
N LEU A 180 -16.52 5.60 -10.24
CA LEU A 180 -17.96 5.45 -10.49
C LEU A 180 -18.63 4.47 -9.53
N SER A 181 -17.92 3.43 -9.10
CA SER A 181 -18.42 2.43 -8.15
C SER A 181 -18.27 2.84 -6.68
N ARG A 182 -17.53 3.93 -6.40
CA ARG A 182 -17.26 4.41 -5.05
C ARG A 182 -18.56 4.80 -4.33
N THR A 183 -18.76 4.24 -3.14
CA THR A 183 -19.89 4.53 -2.24
C THR A 183 -19.49 5.38 -1.02
N VAL A 184 -18.19 5.43 -0.69
CA VAL A 184 -17.66 6.13 0.50
C VAL A 184 -17.34 7.58 0.21
N SER A 185 -17.61 8.49 1.15
CA SER A 185 -17.30 9.91 0.99
C SER A 185 -15.78 10.17 0.99
N THR A 186 -15.38 11.33 0.48
CA THR A 186 -13.96 11.72 0.49
C THR A 186 -13.43 11.90 1.91
N SER A 187 -14.28 12.36 2.84
CA SER A 187 -13.90 12.57 4.24
C SER A 187 -13.68 11.25 4.96
N ASP A 188 -14.60 10.30 4.81
CA ASP A 188 -14.50 8.98 5.44
C ASP A 188 -13.25 8.23 4.97
N LEU A 189 -12.94 8.32 3.66
CA LEU A 189 -11.71 7.75 3.14
C LEU A 189 -10.47 8.41 3.75
N LEU A 190 -10.45 9.75 3.84
CA LEU A 190 -9.32 10.50 4.40
C LEU A 190 -9.06 10.12 5.87
N GLN A 191 -10.11 9.86 6.66
CA GLN A 191 -9.98 9.41 8.05
C GLN A 191 -9.28 8.04 8.17
N SER A 192 -9.35 7.20 7.13
CA SER A 192 -8.65 5.92 7.10
C SER A 192 -7.19 6.01 6.65
N MET A 193 -6.75 7.16 6.16
CA MET A 193 -5.40 7.39 5.66
C MET A 193 -4.53 8.09 6.69
N SER A 194 -3.23 7.79 6.68
CA SER A 194 -2.27 8.56 7.47
C SER A 194 -2.03 9.93 6.86
N THR A 195 -2.10 10.96 7.69
CA THR A 195 -1.74 12.35 7.37
C THR A 195 -0.52 12.82 8.19
N ASP A 196 0.05 11.93 9.01
CA ASP A 196 1.25 12.20 9.79
C ASP A 196 2.49 12.33 8.91
N TYR A 197 2.93 13.58 8.73
CA TYR A 197 4.12 13.91 7.98
C TYR A 197 5.42 13.47 8.67
N SER A 198 5.42 13.29 10.00
CA SER A 198 6.61 12.81 10.71
C SER A 198 6.96 11.38 10.31
N ALA A 199 5.95 10.56 9.99
CA ALA A 199 6.11 9.22 9.46
C ALA A 199 6.82 9.16 8.08
N LEU A 200 6.92 10.29 7.37
CA LEU A 200 7.68 10.38 6.11
C LEU A 200 9.19 10.46 6.37
N VAL A 201 9.60 10.94 7.53
CA VAL A 201 11.02 11.09 7.89
C VAL A 201 11.57 9.71 8.26
N GLY A 202 12.53 9.23 7.48
CA GLY A 202 13.22 7.95 7.72
C GLY A 202 12.71 6.76 6.91
N ARG A 203 11.52 6.84 6.29
CA ARG A 203 10.98 5.81 5.39
C ARG A 203 11.56 5.90 3.98
#